data_AF-A0A0H5CV77-F1
#
_entry.id   AF-A0A0H5CV77-F1
#
_cell.length_a   1.000
_cell.length_b   1.000
_cell.length_c   1.000
_cell.angle_alpha   90.00
_cell.angle_beta   90.00
_cell.angle_gamma   90.00
#
_symmetry.space_group_name_H-M   'P 1'
#
loop_
_entity.id
_entity.type
_entity.pdbx_description
1 polymer ?
#
loop_
_entity_poly.entity_id
_entity_poly.type
_entity_poly.pdbx_seq_one_letter_code
_entity_poly.pdbx_strand_id
1 'polypeptide(L)'
;MRLVRIGDATSAVGKDLRAALVSWGRGDEVVGGIALLGVQPPGSDQPIDAVVVLPRGVLVIVGVDLPDPAVRLDAPLGGQWKTDGWPLVRPDGATNPAAEALAATAAVTGLLQAGRVEPVPVSTVVAIGPYVSQVSQPTADLVRGVRILHPEPMNLLTAARELATHPRPCTVAEAGRILAALHPTGPDLGDLAAEGFPHAAAAATTTLIPRVVDGPAAPKPVAAPKQGGLRWLPIIAAILVAILLITGIAVAISSASDSGHQRDPDGNRPGPVPVDGVGFTARGSAEHTDCAAHAFGDVRGWLEANGCARLIRARFEATSDGKHAAVLVSVLRFSSSSSATELRTVADRSGGGGVADQAAEGVAWPGDRKPTFESAAYASGREGNSLKLVQAVWLDQPSAPDDPALKEIVTKALQLSLAR
;
A
#
# COMPACT_ATOMS: atom_id res chain seq x y z
N MET A 1 8.17 16.30 -3.81
CA MET A 1 8.37 16.36 -5.26
C MET A 1 7.86 17.68 -5.83
N ARG A 2 8.70 18.34 -6.61
CA ARG A 2 8.33 19.54 -7.37
C ARG A 2 7.85 19.20 -8.76
N LEU A 3 6.77 19.84 -9.21
CA LEU A 3 6.24 19.70 -10.56
C LEU A 3 6.54 20.98 -11.36
N VAL A 4 7.04 20.81 -12.58
CA VAL A 4 7.39 21.89 -13.51
C VAL A 4 6.64 21.64 -14.81
N ARG A 5 5.79 22.59 -15.21
CA ARG A 5 5.06 22.49 -16.48
C ARG A 5 5.88 23.14 -17.60
N ILE A 6 6.16 22.36 -18.64
CA ILE A 6 6.93 22.80 -19.82
C ILE A 6 5.99 22.95 -21.02
N GLY A 7 5.09 21.99 -21.20
CA GLY A 7 4.13 21.98 -22.29
C GLY A 7 2.70 21.69 -21.83
N ASP A 8 1.84 21.45 -22.81
CA ASP A 8 0.47 21.00 -22.57
C ASP A 8 0.41 19.49 -22.35
N ALA A 9 -0.67 19.04 -21.70
CA ALA A 9 -0.93 17.62 -21.55
C ALA A 9 -1.34 17.01 -22.89
N THR A 10 -0.83 15.82 -23.15
CA THR A 10 -1.08 15.07 -24.39
C THR A 10 -2.19 14.06 -24.25
N SER A 11 -2.37 13.52 -23.05
CA SER A 11 -3.43 12.54 -22.74
C SER A 11 -4.47 13.11 -21.77
N ALA A 12 -5.70 12.58 -21.84
CA ALA A 12 -6.76 12.86 -20.87
C ALA A 12 -6.39 12.32 -19.48
N VAL A 13 -5.76 11.14 -19.41
CA VAL A 13 -5.21 10.56 -18.17
C VAL A 13 -4.11 11.43 -17.53
N GLY A 14 -3.50 12.35 -18.29
CA GLY A 14 -2.52 13.31 -17.79
C GLY A 14 -3.00 14.16 -16.60
N LYS A 15 -4.32 14.35 -16.41
CA LYS A 15 -4.85 15.02 -15.22
C LYS A 15 -4.65 14.16 -13.96
N ASP A 16 -4.88 12.86 -14.06
CA ASP A 16 -4.83 11.92 -12.94
C ASP A 16 -3.36 11.65 -12.58
N LEU A 17 -2.49 11.56 -13.60
CA LEU A 17 -1.05 11.54 -13.43
C LEU A 17 -0.54 12.75 -12.62
N ARG A 18 -0.95 13.97 -12.97
CA ARG A 18 -0.58 15.16 -12.19
C ARG A 18 -1.07 15.08 -10.75
N ALA A 19 -2.32 14.66 -10.53
CA ALA A 19 -2.88 14.51 -9.20
C ALA A 19 -2.07 13.49 -8.37
N ALA A 20 -1.66 12.38 -8.98
CA ALA A 20 -0.80 11.39 -8.35
C ALA A 20 0.58 11.95 -8.00
N LEU A 21 1.25 12.65 -8.92
CA LEU A 21 2.56 13.24 -8.64
C LEU A 21 2.52 14.33 -7.55
N VAL A 22 1.46 15.15 -7.51
CA VAL A 22 1.25 16.14 -6.42
C VAL A 22 1.11 15.46 -5.06
N SER A 23 0.49 14.27 -5.01
CA SER A 23 0.28 13.55 -3.75
C SER A 23 1.56 13.02 -3.10
N TRP A 24 2.70 13.03 -3.79
CA TRP A 24 4.00 12.57 -3.26
C TRP A 24 4.67 13.58 -2.32
N GLY A 25 3.95 14.63 -1.90
CA GLY A 25 4.44 15.61 -0.93
C GLY A 25 5.46 16.59 -1.52
N ARG A 26 6.09 17.40 -0.67
CA ARG A 26 7.11 18.38 -1.08
C ARG A 26 8.50 17.85 -0.75
N GLY A 27 9.51 18.31 -1.49
CA GLY A 27 10.88 17.89 -1.28
C GLY A 27 11.06 16.36 -1.33
N ASP A 28 11.79 15.83 -0.35
CA ASP A 28 12.16 14.42 -0.19
C ASP A 28 11.30 13.60 0.78
N GLU A 29 10.14 14.12 1.19
CA GLU A 29 9.25 13.49 2.18
C GLU A 29 8.83 12.04 1.84
N VAL A 30 8.72 11.69 0.55
CA VAL A 30 8.25 10.36 0.09
C VAL A 30 9.24 9.65 -0.84
N VAL A 31 9.67 10.34 -1.90
CA VAL A 31 10.63 9.81 -2.92
C VAL A 31 11.64 10.86 -3.39
N GLY A 32 11.42 12.14 -3.11
CA GLY A 32 12.22 13.22 -3.70
C GLY A 32 12.00 13.37 -5.20
N GLY A 33 12.69 14.33 -5.80
CA GLY A 33 12.78 14.51 -7.24
C GLY A 33 11.91 15.61 -7.82
N ILE A 34 12.02 15.73 -9.14
CA ILE A 34 11.37 16.77 -9.95
C ILE A 34 10.67 16.11 -11.12
N ALA A 35 9.39 16.45 -11.32
CA ALA A 35 8.61 16.01 -12.46
C ALA A 35 8.46 17.16 -13.48
N LEU A 36 8.93 16.92 -14.70
CA LEU A 36 8.76 17.81 -15.84
C LEU A 36 7.55 17.34 -16.66
N LEU A 37 6.55 18.18 -16.85
CA LEU A 37 5.29 17.83 -17.52
C LEU A 37 5.24 18.40 -18.93
N GLY A 38 4.87 17.57 -19.91
CA GLY A 38 4.79 17.99 -21.32
C GLY A 38 6.16 18.16 -21.98
N VAL A 39 7.15 17.32 -21.62
CA VAL A 39 8.49 17.37 -22.25
C VAL A 39 8.39 16.87 -23.68
N GLN A 40 8.90 17.61 -24.65
CA GLN A 40 9.00 17.15 -26.04
C GLN A 40 10.46 16.98 -26.44
N PRO A 41 10.99 15.73 -26.48
CA PRO A 41 12.34 15.50 -26.97
C PRO A 41 12.50 15.95 -28.42
N PRO A 42 13.69 16.45 -28.81
CA PRO A 42 13.96 16.80 -30.20
C PRO A 42 13.72 15.61 -31.14
N GLY A 43 12.95 15.83 -32.20
CA GLY A 43 12.60 14.79 -33.17
C GLY A 43 11.40 13.91 -32.79
N SER A 44 10.76 14.16 -31.64
CA SER A 44 9.47 13.54 -31.30
C SER A 44 8.29 14.38 -31.79
N ASP A 45 7.34 13.74 -32.46
CA ASP A 45 6.15 14.40 -33.00
C ASP A 45 5.12 14.78 -31.93
N GLN A 46 5.21 14.17 -30.73
CA GLN A 46 4.31 14.43 -29.62
C GLN A 46 5.09 14.69 -28.31
N PRO A 47 4.57 15.57 -27.44
CA PRO A 47 5.06 15.70 -26.07
C PRO A 47 4.84 14.41 -25.27
N ILE A 48 5.61 14.27 -24.19
CA ILE A 48 5.51 13.21 -23.18
C ILE A 48 4.76 13.79 -21.98
N ASP A 49 3.81 13.05 -21.42
CA ASP A 49 3.01 13.53 -20.29
C ASP A 49 3.87 13.92 -19.08
N ALA A 50 4.87 13.11 -18.72
CA ALA A 50 5.86 13.49 -17.71
C ALA A 50 7.23 12.80 -17.87
N VAL A 51 8.29 13.52 -17.52
CA VAL A 51 9.61 12.96 -17.21
C VAL A 51 9.93 13.25 -15.75
N VAL A 52 10.09 12.21 -14.93
CA VAL A 52 10.34 12.31 -13.49
C VAL A 52 11.80 12.00 -13.21
N VAL A 53 12.54 13.00 -12.76
CA VAL A 53 13.94 12.89 -12.34
C VAL A 53 13.96 12.61 -10.84
N LEU A 54 14.37 11.40 -10.46
CA LEU A 54 14.46 10.94 -9.08
C LEU A 54 15.93 10.85 -8.65
N PRO A 55 16.21 10.87 -7.34
CA PRO A 55 17.58 10.66 -6.84
C PRO A 55 18.21 9.34 -7.29
N ARG A 56 17.44 8.33 -7.72
CA ARG A 56 17.96 6.99 -8.08
C ARG A 56 17.51 6.49 -9.46
N GLY A 57 17.07 7.39 -10.34
CA GLY A 57 16.65 7.02 -11.69
C GLY A 57 15.87 8.13 -12.41
N VAL A 58 15.59 7.92 -13.69
CA VAL A 58 14.69 8.76 -14.47
C VAL A 58 13.51 7.91 -14.95
N LEU A 59 12.29 8.42 -14.82
CA LEU A 59 11.09 7.77 -15.34
C LEU A 59 10.53 8.60 -16.48
N VAL A 60 10.20 7.93 -17.58
CA VAL A 60 9.45 8.50 -18.70
C VAL A 60 8.04 7.95 -18.62
N ILE A 61 7.06 8.85 -18.47
CA ILE A 61 5.66 8.50 -18.28
C ILE A 61 4.88 8.97 -19.50
N VAL A 62 4.27 8.02 -20.21
CA VAL A 62 3.38 8.28 -21.34
C VAL A 62 1.97 7.86 -20.98
N GLY A 63 1.02 8.76 -21.18
CA GLY A 63 -0.40 8.52 -20.98
C GLY A 63 -1.03 7.83 -22.19
N VAL A 64 -1.89 6.85 -21.93
CA VAL A 64 -2.68 6.15 -22.94
C VAL A 64 -4.15 6.24 -22.53
N ASP A 65 -4.95 6.85 -23.39
CA ASP A 65 -6.38 6.97 -23.20
C ASP A 65 -7.09 5.79 -23.86
N LEU A 66 -7.71 4.95 -23.03
CA LEU A 66 -8.63 3.91 -23.49
C LEU A 66 -9.96 4.57 -23.89
N PRO A 67 -10.69 3.97 -24.87
CA PRO A 67 -12.00 4.48 -25.28
C PRO A 67 -13.02 4.45 -24.14
N ASP A 68 -12.96 3.41 -23.31
CA ASP A 68 -13.87 3.17 -22.19
C ASP A 68 -13.08 2.70 -20.96
N PRO A 69 -13.61 2.89 -19.73
CA PRO A 69 -13.12 2.21 -18.54
C PRO A 69 -13.11 0.69 -18.72
N ALA A 70 -12.10 0.01 -18.18
CA ALA A 70 -12.00 -1.45 -18.26
C ALA A 70 -11.85 -2.09 -16.87
N VAL A 71 -12.43 -3.29 -16.68
CA VAL A 71 -12.16 -4.08 -15.47
C VAL A 71 -10.77 -4.69 -15.58
N ARG A 72 -10.44 -5.23 -16.74
CA ARG A 72 -9.16 -5.88 -17.01
C ARG A 72 -8.53 -5.38 -18.29
N LEU A 73 -7.25 -5.06 -18.21
CA LEU A 73 -6.40 -4.76 -19.35
C LEU A 73 -5.29 -5.81 -19.45
N ASP A 74 -5.27 -6.58 -20.53
CA ASP A 74 -4.11 -7.40 -20.90
C ASP A 74 -3.20 -6.54 -21.79
N ALA A 75 -2.04 -6.14 -21.27
CA ALA A 75 -1.15 -5.17 -21.89
C ALA A 75 0.29 -5.71 -22.05
N PRO A 76 0.53 -6.61 -23.01
CA PRO A 76 1.90 -7.02 -23.34
C PRO A 76 2.65 -5.89 -24.07
N LEU A 77 3.98 -5.83 -23.90
CA LEU A 77 4.82 -4.88 -24.65
C LEU A 77 4.87 -5.20 -26.14
N GLY A 78 4.66 -6.46 -26.51
CA GLY A 78 4.55 -6.93 -27.88
C GLY A 78 3.16 -7.51 -28.18
N GLY A 79 2.67 -7.31 -29.40
CA GLY A 79 1.35 -7.79 -29.82
C GLY A 79 0.24 -6.81 -29.49
N GLN A 80 -1.01 -7.28 -29.55
CA GLN A 80 -2.21 -6.45 -29.40
C GLN A 80 -2.71 -6.47 -27.95
N TRP A 81 -3.01 -5.29 -27.41
CA TRP A 81 -3.65 -5.15 -26.10
C TRP A 81 -5.10 -5.60 -26.14
N LYS A 82 -5.63 -6.03 -24.99
CA LYS A 82 -7.05 -6.39 -24.85
C LYS A 82 -7.68 -5.73 -23.64
N THR A 83 -8.85 -5.15 -23.83
CA THR A 83 -9.72 -4.63 -22.77
C THR A 83 -10.88 -5.58 -22.58
N ASP A 84 -11.02 -6.13 -21.37
CA ASP A 84 -12.08 -7.08 -21.01
C ASP A 84 -12.20 -8.27 -21.99
N GLY A 85 -11.05 -8.74 -22.49
CA GLY A 85 -10.93 -9.85 -23.43
C GLY A 85 -11.03 -9.45 -24.92
N TRP A 86 -11.41 -8.21 -25.22
CA TRP A 86 -11.55 -7.72 -26.60
C TRP A 86 -10.31 -6.98 -27.07
N PRO A 87 -9.84 -7.20 -28.31
CA PRO A 87 -8.76 -6.43 -28.91
C PRO A 87 -8.97 -4.92 -28.80
N LEU A 88 -7.99 -4.21 -28.25
CA LEU A 88 -7.97 -2.76 -28.29
C LEU A 88 -7.71 -2.31 -29.72
N VAL A 89 -8.69 -1.60 -30.29
CA VAL A 89 -8.58 -0.99 -31.62
C VAL A 89 -8.52 0.51 -31.41
N ARG A 90 -7.43 1.13 -31.86
CA ARG A 90 -7.31 2.58 -31.83
C ARG A 90 -7.84 3.21 -33.12
N PRO A 91 -8.48 4.39 -33.04
CA PRO A 91 -8.94 5.13 -34.22
C PRO A 91 -7.83 5.50 -35.20
N ASP A 92 -6.60 5.65 -34.69
CA ASP A 92 -5.39 6.01 -35.46
C ASP A 92 -4.72 4.80 -36.16
N GLY A 93 -5.23 3.58 -35.94
CA GLY A 93 -4.70 2.35 -36.53
C GLY A 93 -3.37 1.85 -35.93
N ALA A 94 -2.85 2.48 -34.88
CA ALA A 94 -1.56 2.13 -34.31
C ALA A 94 -1.62 0.86 -33.43
N THR A 95 -0.72 -0.09 -33.66
CA THR A 95 -0.85 -1.50 -33.24
C THR A 95 -0.60 -1.79 -31.76
N ASN A 96 0.21 -0.99 -31.04
CA ASN A 96 0.45 -1.18 -29.60
C ASN A 96 0.87 0.14 -28.92
N PRO A 97 0.10 0.66 -27.94
CA PRO A 97 0.44 1.88 -27.22
C PRO A 97 1.79 1.84 -26.46
N ALA A 98 2.24 0.66 -26.03
CA ALA A 98 3.55 0.51 -25.37
C ALA A 98 4.72 0.87 -26.30
N ALA A 99 4.58 0.71 -27.62
CA ALA A 99 5.64 1.02 -28.57
C ALA A 99 5.97 2.51 -28.58
N GLU A 100 4.95 3.37 -28.47
CA GLU A 100 5.11 4.83 -28.37
C GLU A 100 5.82 5.22 -27.08
N ALA A 101 5.45 4.59 -25.96
CA ALA A 101 6.11 4.82 -24.67
C ALA A 101 7.60 4.41 -24.71
N LEU A 102 7.91 3.27 -25.33
CA LEU A 102 9.30 2.82 -25.51
C LEU A 102 10.10 3.73 -26.44
N ALA A 103 9.49 4.23 -27.51
CA ALA A 103 10.11 5.19 -28.41
C ALA A 103 10.40 6.53 -27.70
N ALA A 104 9.45 7.02 -26.90
CA ALA A 104 9.63 8.20 -26.05
C ALA A 104 10.78 8.03 -25.06
N THR A 105 10.86 6.87 -24.39
CA THR A 105 11.97 6.55 -23.48
C THR A 105 13.31 6.50 -24.21
N ALA A 106 13.35 5.92 -25.40
CA ALA A 106 14.56 5.88 -26.22
C ALA A 106 15.00 7.28 -26.64
N ALA A 107 14.07 8.17 -27.02
CA ALA A 107 14.35 9.55 -27.36
C ALA A 107 14.92 10.34 -26.16
N VAL A 108 14.32 10.19 -24.97
CA VAL A 108 14.85 10.79 -23.73
C VAL A 108 16.23 10.25 -23.40
N THR A 109 16.45 8.95 -23.55
CA THR A 109 17.77 8.33 -23.32
C THR A 109 18.82 8.88 -24.27
N GLY A 110 18.49 9.01 -25.57
CA GLY A 110 19.37 9.59 -26.57
C GLY A 110 19.69 11.06 -26.29
N LEU A 111 18.71 11.83 -25.81
CA LEU A 111 18.90 13.23 -25.41
C LEU A 111 19.89 13.35 -24.23
N LEU A 112 19.74 12.52 -23.20
CA LEU A 112 20.65 12.52 -22.04
C LEU A 112 22.07 12.08 -22.43
N GLN A 113 22.20 11.09 -23.33
CA GLN A 113 23.49 10.65 -23.87
C GLN A 113 24.17 11.75 -24.69
N ALA A 114 23.42 12.44 -25.56
CA ALA A 114 23.95 13.57 -26.34
C ALA A 114 24.41 14.72 -25.44
N GLY A 115 23.69 14.95 -24.33
CA GLY A 115 24.06 15.91 -23.28
C GLY A 115 25.24 15.47 -22.39
N ARG A 116 25.86 14.30 -22.65
CA ARG A 116 26.96 13.72 -21.85
C ARG A 116 26.63 13.64 -20.35
N VAL A 117 25.38 13.32 -20.05
CA VAL A 117 24.96 12.99 -18.70
C VAL A 117 25.51 11.61 -18.36
N GLU A 118 25.99 11.43 -17.13
CA GLU A 118 26.44 10.12 -16.63
C GLU A 118 25.29 9.10 -16.77
N PRO A 119 25.56 7.81 -17.04
CA PRO A 119 24.50 6.83 -17.25
C PRO A 119 23.61 6.69 -16.01
N VAL A 120 22.39 7.22 -16.09
CA VAL A 120 21.32 7.03 -15.11
C VAL A 120 20.28 6.10 -15.74
N PRO A 121 19.75 5.10 -15.02
CA PRO A 121 18.73 4.23 -15.59
C PRO A 121 17.48 5.05 -15.91
N VAL A 122 17.05 4.94 -17.17
CA VAL A 122 15.80 5.52 -17.66
C VAL A 122 14.79 4.39 -17.81
N SER A 123 13.69 4.46 -17.07
CA SER A 123 12.64 3.44 -17.08
C SER A 123 11.34 3.99 -17.65
N THR A 124 10.46 3.10 -18.10
CA THR A 124 9.20 3.48 -18.77
C THR A 124 8.00 3.19 -17.88
N VAL A 125 7.09 4.14 -17.78
CA VAL A 125 5.75 3.94 -17.21
C VAL A 125 4.71 4.30 -18.25
N VAL A 126 3.76 3.41 -18.47
CA VAL A 126 2.59 3.66 -19.32
C VAL A 126 1.38 3.85 -18.40
N ALA A 127 0.91 5.10 -18.32
CA ALA A 127 -0.21 5.49 -17.47
C ALA A 127 -1.52 5.36 -18.25
N ILE A 128 -2.46 4.54 -17.77
CA ILE A 128 -3.68 4.20 -18.50
C ILE A 128 -4.90 4.89 -17.89
N GLY A 129 -5.75 5.50 -18.70
CA GLY A 129 -7.05 6.06 -18.29
C GLY A 129 -8.18 5.67 -19.24
N PRO A 130 -9.45 6.00 -18.94
CA PRO A 130 -9.91 6.77 -17.78
C PRO A 130 -9.91 5.98 -16.46
N TYR A 131 -10.09 4.66 -16.49
CA TYR A 131 -9.96 3.79 -15.31
C TYR A 131 -9.68 2.34 -15.75
N VAL A 132 -8.78 1.67 -15.04
CA VAL A 132 -8.53 0.23 -15.20
C VAL A 132 -8.39 -0.41 -13.83
N SER A 133 -9.22 -1.40 -13.50
CA SER A 133 -9.17 -2.07 -12.19
C SER A 133 -7.97 -3.01 -12.07
N GLN A 134 -7.68 -3.79 -13.11
CA GLN A 134 -6.57 -4.72 -13.13
C GLN A 134 -5.78 -4.64 -14.44
N VAL A 135 -4.45 -4.52 -14.32
CA VAL A 135 -3.54 -4.65 -15.45
C VAL A 135 -2.81 -6.00 -15.38
N SER A 136 -2.94 -6.80 -16.42
CA SER A 136 -2.16 -8.01 -16.64
C SER A 136 -1.01 -7.70 -17.60
N GLN A 137 0.21 -7.69 -17.07
CA GLN A 137 1.43 -7.53 -17.85
C GLN A 137 2.25 -8.82 -17.73
N PRO A 138 2.76 -9.40 -18.85
CA PRO A 138 3.63 -10.57 -18.80
C PRO A 138 4.87 -10.34 -17.90
N THR A 139 5.26 -11.35 -17.11
CA THR A 139 6.43 -11.24 -16.23
C THR A 139 7.72 -10.91 -16.97
N ALA A 140 7.87 -11.41 -18.21
CA ALA A 140 9.00 -11.10 -19.08
C ALA A 140 9.13 -9.60 -19.40
N ASP A 141 8.01 -8.88 -19.43
CA ASP A 141 7.98 -7.44 -19.70
C ASP A 141 8.31 -6.62 -18.45
N LEU A 142 7.95 -7.10 -17.26
CA LEU A 142 8.27 -6.44 -15.99
C LEU A 142 9.78 -6.35 -15.74
N VAL A 143 10.53 -7.37 -16.16
CA VAL A 143 12.00 -7.42 -16.02
C VAL A 143 12.71 -6.40 -16.92
N ARG A 144 12.02 -5.88 -17.96
CA ARG A 144 12.57 -4.86 -18.88
C ARG A 144 12.49 -3.42 -18.35
N GLY A 145 12.07 -3.23 -17.10
CA GLY A 145 11.95 -1.89 -16.51
C GLY A 145 10.78 -1.08 -17.06
N VAL A 146 9.71 -1.77 -17.49
CA VAL A 146 8.46 -1.14 -17.94
C VAL A 146 7.34 -1.49 -16.97
N ARG A 147 6.54 -0.49 -16.60
CA ARG A 147 5.31 -0.67 -15.81
C ARG A 147 4.12 -0.08 -16.53
N ILE A 148 3.05 -0.85 -16.65
CA ILE A 148 1.78 -0.41 -17.21
C ILE A 148 0.76 -0.39 -16.08
N LEU A 149 0.13 0.76 -15.82
CA LEU A 149 -0.73 0.95 -14.66
C LEU A 149 -1.74 2.08 -14.87
N HIS A 150 -2.85 2.04 -14.14
CA HIS A 150 -3.68 3.23 -13.93
C HIS A 150 -3.00 4.15 -12.89
N PRO A 151 -2.79 5.46 -13.15
CA PRO A 151 -1.93 6.32 -12.34
C PRO A 151 -2.61 6.82 -11.06
N GLU A 152 -3.04 5.89 -10.21
CA GLU A 152 -3.35 6.19 -8.81
C GLU A 152 -2.06 6.53 -8.04
N PRO A 153 -2.12 7.44 -7.04
CA PRO A 153 -0.98 7.85 -6.21
C PRO A 153 -0.01 6.73 -5.82
N MET A 154 -0.56 5.63 -5.30
CA MET A 154 0.22 4.50 -4.79
C MET A 154 0.77 3.60 -5.89
N ASN A 155 0.02 3.41 -6.97
CA ASN A 155 0.47 2.59 -8.12
C ASN A 155 1.69 3.24 -8.76
N LEU A 156 1.59 4.55 -9.01
CA LEU A 156 2.69 5.31 -9.58
C LEU A 156 3.89 5.38 -8.63
N LEU A 157 3.66 5.55 -7.32
CA LEU A 157 4.74 5.59 -6.32
C LEU A 157 5.48 4.24 -6.23
N THR A 158 4.72 3.14 -6.28
CA THR A 158 5.27 1.78 -6.27
C THR A 158 6.13 1.56 -7.51
N ALA A 159 5.61 1.90 -8.70
CA ALA A 159 6.38 1.84 -9.93
C ALA A 159 7.65 2.70 -9.86
N ALA A 160 7.57 3.91 -9.29
CA ALA A 160 8.72 4.77 -9.13
C ALA A 160 9.81 4.14 -8.25
N ARG A 161 9.42 3.53 -7.12
CA ARG A 161 10.37 2.86 -6.21
C ARG A 161 10.98 1.59 -6.81
N GLU A 162 10.20 0.82 -7.56
CA GLU A 162 10.69 -0.39 -8.24
C GLU A 162 11.64 -0.08 -9.39
N LEU A 163 11.39 1.00 -10.12
CA LEU A 163 12.15 1.37 -11.32
C LEU A 163 13.38 2.24 -10.99
N ALA A 164 13.30 3.12 -9.99
CA ALA A 164 14.39 3.98 -9.56
C ALA A 164 15.31 3.31 -8.54
N THR A 165 15.94 2.20 -8.94
CA THR A 165 16.76 1.35 -8.06
C THR A 165 18.27 1.53 -8.27
N HIS A 166 18.71 2.59 -8.96
CA HIS A 166 20.13 2.80 -9.24
C HIS A 166 20.95 2.80 -7.94
N PRO A 167 22.07 2.05 -7.83
CA PRO A 167 22.82 1.91 -6.57
C PRO A 167 23.36 3.23 -6.03
N ARG A 168 23.81 4.12 -6.92
CA ARG A 168 24.36 5.43 -6.57
C ARG A 168 23.27 6.50 -6.74
N PRO A 169 23.05 7.36 -5.74
CA PRO A 169 22.14 8.47 -5.94
C PRO A 169 22.76 9.51 -6.90
N CYS A 170 21.92 10.06 -7.77
CA CYS A 170 22.18 11.20 -8.63
C CYS A 170 22.44 12.44 -7.76
N THR A 171 23.58 13.08 -7.97
CA THR A 171 23.95 14.28 -7.21
C THR A 171 23.23 15.52 -7.73
N VAL A 172 23.23 16.60 -6.94
CA VAL A 172 22.73 17.93 -7.36
C VAL A 172 23.27 18.34 -8.74
N ALA A 173 24.57 18.16 -8.98
CA ALA A 173 25.21 18.53 -10.25
C ALA A 173 24.78 17.64 -11.42
N GLU A 174 24.51 16.36 -11.16
CA GLU A 174 24.02 15.42 -12.18
C GLU A 174 22.55 15.68 -12.50
N ALA A 175 21.72 15.90 -11.48
CA ALA A 175 20.32 16.27 -11.64
C ALA A 175 20.18 17.58 -12.42
N GLY A 176 21.01 18.59 -12.12
CA GLY A 176 21.06 19.84 -12.88
C GLY A 176 21.38 19.62 -14.37
N ARG A 177 22.33 18.74 -14.69
CA ARG A 177 22.64 18.38 -16.09
C ARG A 177 21.49 17.65 -16.78
N ILE A 178 20.82 16.73 -16.09
CA ILE A 178 19.63 16.04 -16.60
C ILE A 178 18.52 17.06 -16.92
N LEU A 179 18.22 17.94 -15.99
CA LEU A 179 17.17 18.95 -16.13
C LEU A 179 17.50 19.94 -17.26
N ALA A 180 18.76 20.38 -17.38
CA ALA A 180 19.20 21.25 -18.47
C ALA A 180 19.12 20.57 -19.84
N ALA A 181 19.38 19.26 -19.92
CA ALA A 181 19.20 18.51 -21.17
C ALA A 181 17.72 18.38 -21.56
N LEU A 182 16.83 18.14 -20.58
CA LEU A 182 15.39 17.97 -20.80
C LEU A 182 14.64 19.29 -21.03
N HIS A 183 15.11 20.39 -20.44
CA HIS A 183 14.52 21.72 -20.57
C HIS A 183 15.62 22.80 -20.70
N PRO A 184 16.25 22.93 -21.88
CA PRO A 184 17.39 23.83 -22.08
C PRO A 184 17.10 25.31 -21.85
N THR A 185 15.84 25.72 -22.08
CA THR A 185 15.37 27.11 -21.92
C THR A 185 14.63 27.35 -20.59
N GLY A 186 14.65 26.37 -19.68
CA GLY A 186 13.92 26.42 -18.43
C GLY A 186 14.54 27.36 -17.40
N PRO A 187 13.76 27.79 -16.40
CA PRO A 187 14.29 28.53 -15.26
C PRO A 187 15.25 27.64 -14.46
N ASP A 188 16.21 28.26 -13.79
CA ASP A 188 16.98 27.56 -12.76
C ASP A 188 16.01 27.07 -11.67
N LEU A 189 16.04 25.76 -11.42
CA LEU A 189 15.17 25.11 -10.46
C LEU A 189 15.69 25.24 -9.02
N GLY A 190 16.78 25.97 -8.78
CA GLY A 190 17.22 26.39 -7.45
C GLY A 190 17.72 25.21 -6.60
N ASP A 191 17.33 25.18 -5.32
CA ASP A 191 17.84 24.19 -4.36
C ASP A 191 17.33 22.76 -4.65
N LEU A 192 18.05 22.04 -5.50
CA LEU A 192 17.80 20.63 -5.79
C LEU A 192 18.08 19.74 -4.57
N ALA A 193 18.89 20.18 -3.60
CA ALA A 193 19.14 19.37 -2.42
C ALA A 193 17.87 19.22 -1.56
N ALA A 194 17.04 20.26 -1.51
CA ALA A 194 15.71 20.20 -0.88
C ALA A 194 14.75 19.20 -1.55
N GLU A 195 15.03 18.76 -2.79
CA GLU A 195 14.28 17.71 -3.49
C GLU A 195 14.91 16.32 -3.33
N GLY A 196 15.88 16.15 -2.42
CA GLY A 196 16.46 14.85 -2.06
C GLY A 196 17.67 14.43 -2.89
N PHE A 197 18.24 15.33 -3.69
CA PHE A 197 19.49 15.06 -4.42
C PHE A 197 20.71 15.34 -3.51
N PRO A 198 21.59 14.37 -3.23
CA PRO A 198 22.76 14.60 -2.40
C PRO A 198 23.79 15.50 -3.10
N HIS A 199 24.56 16.24 -2.31
CA HIS A 199 25.80 16.83 -2.80
C HIS A 199 26.84 15.74 -3.05
N ALA A 200 27.70 15.92 -4.04
CA ALA A 200 28.84 15.03 -4.22
C ALA A 200 29.68 15.04 -2.94
N ALA A 201 29.84 13.88 -2.30
CA ALA A 201 30.75 13.76 -1.18
C ALA A 201 32.16 14.13 -1.68
N ALA A 202 32.78 15.14 -1.09
CA ALA A 202 34.20 15.38 -1.29
C ALA A 202 34.91 14.08 -0.89
N ALA A 203 35.48 13.38 -1.86
CA ALA A 203 36.19 12.13 -1.62
C ALA A 203 37.21 12.40 -0.51
N ALA A 204 37.00 11.78 0.66
CA ALA A 204 37.96 11.85 1.74
C ALA A 204 39.24 11.18 1.21
N THR A 205 40.21 12.02 0.85
CA THR A 205 41.60 11.60 0.66
C THR A 205 41.96 10.70 1.82
N THR A 206 42.23 9.43 1.53
CA THR A 206 42.64 8.41 2.49
C THR A 206 44.07 8.75 2.95
N THR A 207 44.21 9.78 3.79
CA THR A 207 45.43 9.99 4.56
C THR A 207 45.46 8.96 5.69
N LEU A 208 46.28 7.92 5.47
CA LEU A 208 46.98 7.06 6.43
C LEU A 208 46.61 7.25 7.92
N ILE A 209 46.07 6.20 8.52
CA ILE A 209 45.85 6.02 9.96
C ILE A 209 47.21 6.05 10.70
N PRO A 210 47.45 6.94 11.67
CA PRO A 210 48.62 6.86 12.54
C PRO A 210 48.42 5.76 13.61
N ARG A 211 49.47 4.95 13.81
CA ARG A 211 49.56 3.87 14.79
C ARG A 211 49.59 4.44 16.21
N VAL A 212 48.58 4.13 17.03
CA VAL A 212 48.54 4.45 18.47
C VAL A 212 49.49 3.51 19.23
N VAL A 213 50.33 4.08 20.10
CA VAL A 213 51.23 3.36 21.00
C VAL A 213 50.64 3.46 22.41
N ASP A 214 50.48 2.32 23.07
CA ASP A 214 49.98 2.19 24.44
C ASP A 214 50.94 2.83 25.46
N GLY A 215 50.41 3.67 26.35
CA GLY A 215 51.10 4.26 27.49
C GLY A 215 50.23 4.24 28.76
N PRO A 216 50.83 4.14 29.97
CA PRO A 216 50.19 3.52 31.14
C PRO A 216 49.25 4.43 31.93
N ALA A 217 48.34 3.75 32.64
CA ALA A 217 47.20 4.28 33.40
C ALA A 217 47.55 5.28 34.51
N ALA A 218 46.76 6.35 34.59
CA ALA A 218 46.73 7.32 35.70
C ALA A 218 45.44 7.17 36.54
N PRO A 219 45.46 7.55 37.84
CA PRO A 219 44.56 7.00 38.86
C PRO A 219 43.20 7.72 38.99
N LYS A 220 42.21 6.97 39.49
CA LYS A 220 40.84 7.40 39.81
C LYS A 220 40.79 8.45 40.94
N PRO A 221 39.98 9.51 40.83
CA PRO A 221 39.61 10.35 41.96
C PRO A 221 38.45 9.72 42.77
N VAL A 222 38.61 9.82 44.09
CA VAL A 222 37.68 9.39 45.15
C VAL A 222 36.44 10.28 45.18
N ALA A 223 35.26 9.67 45.27
CA ALA A 223 33.99 10.36 45.46
C ALA A 223 33.80 10.80 46.93
N ALA A 224 33.41 12.06 47.15
CA ALA A 224 32.96 12.57 48.45
C ALA A 224 31.42 12.46 48.59
N PRO A 225 30.89 12.24 49.81
CA PRO A 225 29.46 12.03 50.03
C PRO A 225 28.73 13.38 50.16
N LYS A 226 27.54 13.51 49.56
CA LYS A 226 26.61 14.60 49.89
C LYS A 226 25.25 14.06 50.31
N GLN A 227 24.85 14.59 51.45
CA GLN A 227 23.73 14.28 52.33
C GLN A 227 22.36 14.50 51.67
N GLY A 228 21.37 13.78 52.20
CA GLY A 228 19.98 13.80 51.75
C GLY A 228 19.26 15.14 51.97
N GLY A 229 18.31 15.37 51.08
CA GLY A 229 17.34 16.46 51.15
C GLY A 229 15.98 15.96 50.66
N LEU A 230 15.04 15.92 51.59
CA LEU A 230 13.64 15.54 51.49
C LEU A 230 12.96 16.14 50.23
N ARG A 231 12.67 15.32 49.22
CA ARG A 231 11.88 15.70 48.02
C ARG A 231 10.76 14.70 47.72
N TRP A 232 10.14 14.14 48.76
CA TRP A 232 9.06 13.16 48.61
C TRP A 232 7.64 13.73 48.79
N LEU A 233 7.50 15.06 48.69
CA LEU A 233 6.21 15.75 48.74
C LEU A 233 5.53 16.07 47.39
N PRO A 234 6.20 16.09 46.21
CA PRO A 234 5.48 16.31 44.94
C PRO A 234 4.93 15.02 44.31
N ILE A 235 5.41 13.84 44.72
CA ILE A 235 4.96 12.54 44.15
C ILE A 235 3.59 12.12 44.68
N ILE A 236 3.29 12.42 45.95
CA ILE A 236 2.00 12.09 46.56
C ILE A 236 0.87 12.92 45.92
N ALA A 237 1.12 14.19 45.58
CA ALA A 237 0.14 15.04 44.90
C ALA A 237 -0.18 14.56 43.48
N ALA A 238 0.83 14.11 42.72
CA ALA A 238 0.64 13.59 41.37
C ALA A 238 -0.15 12.27 41.35
N ILE A 239 0.09 11.38 42.32
CA ILE A 239 -0.64 10.11 42.44
C ILE A 239 -2.10 10.35 42.83
N LEU A 240 -2.37 11.33 43.71
CA LEU A 240 -3.74 11.65 44.13
C LEU A 240 -4.56 12.27 42.99
N VAL A 241 -3.95 13.10 42.14
CA VAL A 241 -4.59 13.64 40.93
C VAL A 241 -4.85 12.54 39.90
N ALA A 242 -3.92 11.61 39.70
CA ALA A 242 -4.10 10.47 38.80
C ALA A 242 -5.24 9.55 39.28
N ILE A 243 -5.31 9.28 40.58
CA ILE A 243 -6.40 8.48 41.16
C ILE A 243 -7.74 9.22 41.03
N LEU A 244 -7.81 10.53 41.31
CA LEU A 244 -9.05 11.31 41.13
C LEU A 244 -9.51 11.35 39.66
N LEU A 245 -8.59 11.41 38.70
CA LEU A 245 -8.89 11.31 37.26
C LEU A 245 -9.44 9.94 36.89
N ILE A 246 -8.85 8.86 37.41
CA ILE A 246 -9.32 7.49 37.14
C ILE A 246 -10.70 7.25 37.78
N THR A 247 -10.94 7.74 38.99
CA THR A 247 -12.26 7.62 39.66
C THR A 247 -13.31 8.50 39.00
N GLY A 248 -12.94 9.68 38.49
CA GLY A 248 -13.83 10.55 37.73
C GLY A 248 -14.28 9.94 36.40
N ILE A 249 -13.39 9.24 35.69
CA ILE A 249 -13.72 8.52 34.46
C ILE A 249 -14.64 7.31 34.76
N ALA A 250 -14.43 6.61 35.88
CA ALA A 250 -15.30 5.49 36.27
C ALA A 250 -16.74 5.94 36.64
N VAL A 251 -16.92 7.13 37.22
CA VAL A 251 -18.25 7.68 37.57
C VAL A 251 -18.96 8.28 36.35
N ALA A 252 -18.21 8.80 35.37
CA ALA A 252 -18.78 9.30 34.12
C ALA A 252 -19.27 8.17 33.18
N ILE A 253 -18.72 6.96 33.28
CA ILE A 253 -19.16 5.79 32.49
C ILE A 253 -20.30 5.03 33.18
N SER A 254 -20.53 5.24 34.48
CA SER A 254 -21.58 4.55 35.26
C SER A 254 -22.85 5.38 35.51
N SER A 255 -22.96 6.58 34.92
CA SER A 255 -24.16 7.44 35.02
C SER A 255 -24.83 7.76 33.68
N ALA A 256 -24.50 7.01 32.62
CA ALA A 256 -25.24 7.00 31.36
C ALA A 256 -25.93 5.65 31.15
N SER A 257 -26.82 5.30 32.08
CA SER A 257 -27.77 4.21 31.91
C SER A 257 -29.12 4.61 32.51
N ASP A 258 -29.89 5.41 31.76
CA ASP A 258 -31.33 5.23 31.68
C ASP A 258 -31.89 5.88 30.41
N SER A 259 -32.08 5.06 29.38
CA SER A 259 -33.05 5.28 28.31
C SER A 259 -33.38 3.90 27.77
N GLY A 260 -34.28 3.22 28.48
CA GLY A 260 -34.73 1.89 28.10
C GLY A 260 -35.23 1.85 26.66
N HIS A 261 -34.79 0.84 25.93
CA HIS A 261 -35.60 0.16 24.92
C HIS A 261 -35.28 -1.33 25.00
N GLN A 262 -36.02 -1.99 25.89
CA GLN A 262 -36.29 -3.41 25.83
C GLN A 262 -37.03 -3.65 24.50
N ARG A 263 -36.37 -4.33 23.57
CA ARG A 263 -37.01 -4.90 22.38
C ARG A 263 -36.49 -6.33 22.22
N ASP A 264 -37.33 -7.27 22.64
CA ASP A 264 -37.35 -8.67 22.20
C ASP A 264 -38.74 -8.91 21.61
N PRO A 265 -38.94 -9.91 20.74
CA PRO A 265 -38.16 -10.30 19.57
C PRO A 265 -39.03 -10.20 18.28
N ASP A 266 -38.48 -10.57 17.12
CA ASP A 266 -39.13 -10.58 15.79
C ASP A 266 -39.40 -9.22 15.12
N GLY A 267 -38.49 -8.84 14.23
CA GLY A 267 -38.71 -7.76 13.28
C GLY A 267 -37.45 -7.38 12.54
N ASN A 268 -37.27 -7.97 11.35
CA ASN A 268 -36.23 -7.66 10.37
C ASN A 268 -34.85 -8.32 10.62
N ARG A 269 -34.79 -9.67 10.53
CA ARG A 269 -33.51 -10.31 10.13
C ARG A 269 -33.17 -9.79 8.72
N PRO A 270 -32.00 -9.20 8.49
CA PRO A 270 -31.56 -8.88 7.14
C PRO A 270 -31.63 -10.16 6.31
N GLY A 271 -32.35 -10.12 5.18
CA GLY A 271 -32.34 -11.21 4.22
C GLY A 271 -30.91 -11.46 3.70
N PRO A 272 -30.67 -12.59 3.02
CA PRO A 272 -29.36 -12.89 2.46
C PRO A 272 -28.89 -11.73 1.56
N VAL A 273 -27.66 -11.24 1.76
CA VAL A 273 -27.02 -10.29 0.85
C VAL A 273 -26.48 -11.10 -0.33
N PRO A 274 -27.02 -10.92 -1.55
CA PRO A 274 -26.51 -11.62 -2.71
C PRO A 274 -25.20 -10.98 -3.17
N VAL A 275 -24.19 -11.81 -3.38
CA VAL A 275 -22.92 -11.43 -4.02
C VAL A 275 -22.64 -12.45 -5.10
N ASP A 276 -22.69 -12.03 -6.37
CA ASP A 276 -22.43 -12.88 -7.54
C ASP A 276 -23.12 -14.25 -7.49
N GLY A 277 -24.39 -14.28 -7.05
CA GLY A 277 -25.19 -15.51 -6.97
C GLY A 277 -25.05 -16.33 -5.68
N VAL A 278 -24.18 -15.94 -4.73
CA VAL A 278 -24.11 -16.54 -3.39
C VAL A 278 -24.81 -15.63 -2.39
N GLY A 279 -25.81 -16.17 -1.68
CA GLY A 279 -26.52 -15.45 -0.63
C GLY A 279 -25.81 -15.59 0.72
N PHE A 280 -25.47 -14.45 1.34
CA PHE A 280 -24.84 -14.40 2.67
C PHE A 280 -25.82 -13.89 3.74
N THR A 281 -26.14 -14.73 4.71
CA THR A 281 -27.02 -14.37 5.82
C THR A 281 -26.18 -14.06 7.05
N ALA A 282 -26.28 -12.84 7.59
CA ALA A 282 -25.52 -12.44 8.77
C ALA A 282 -25.92 -13.24 10.02
N ARG A 283 -24.92 -13.73 10.75
CA ARG A 283 -25.05 -14.51 12.01
C ARG A 283 -24.36 -13.83 13.19
N GLY A 284 -24.16 -12.52 13.11
CA GLY A 284 -23.62 -11.70 14.19
C GLY A 284 -22.21 -11.20 13.91
N SER A 285 -21.77 -10.24 14.73
CA SER A 285 -20.47 -9.60 14.63
C SER A 285 -19.98 -9.15 15.99
N ALA A 286 -18.66 -9.09 16.17
CA ALA A 286 -18.01 -8.45 17.31
C ALA A 286 -16.86 -7.58 16.85
N GLU A 287 -16.47 -6.67 17.72
CA GLU A 287 -15.42 -5.71 17.47
C GLU A 287 -14.48 -5.63 18.67
N HIS A 288 -13.19 -5.51 18.38
CA HIS A 288 -12.13 -5.51 19.37
C HIS A 288 -11.01 -4.54 18.97
N THR A 289 -10.30 -4.02 19.96
CA THR A 289 -9.07 -3.24 19.77
C THR A 289 -7.81 -4.06 20.04
N ASP A 290 -7.90 -5.10 20.88
CA ASP A 290 -6.81 -6.07 21.12
C ASP A 290 -6.84 -7.20 20.08
N CYS A 291 -6.38 -6.90 18.85
CA CYS A 291 -6.45 -7.89 17.76
C CYS A 291 -5.65 -9.16 18.02
N ALA A 292 -4.53 -9.08 18.75
CA ALA A 292 -3.64 -10.20 18.96
C ALA A 292 -4.30 -11.31 19.81
N ALA A 293 -5.08 -10.92 20.83
CA ALA A 293 -5.83 -11.85 21.68
C ALA A 293 -6.84 -12.73 20.90
N HIS A 294 -7.28 -12.28 19.72
CA HIS A 294 -8.26 -12.95 18.87
C HIS A 294 -7.64 -13.65 17.65
N ALA A 295 -6.31 -13.72 17.57
CA ALA A 295 -5.57 -14.33 16.49
C ALA A 295 -4.81 -15.60 16.93
N PHE A 296 -4.33 -16.38 15.96
CA PHE A 296 -3.49 -17.55 16.19
C PHE A 296 -2.38 -17.67 15.14
N GLY A 297 -1.40 -18.54 15.39
CA GLY A 297 -0.25 -18.76 14.50
C GLY A 297 0.65 -17.53 14.37
N ASP A 298 1.32 -17.40 13.22
CA ASP A 298 2.22 -16.28 12.93
C ASP A 298 1.47 -14.94 12.84
N VAL A 299 0.19 -14.95 12.42
CA VAL A 299 -0.67 -13.76 12.41
C VAL A 299 -0.78 -13.16 13.82
N ARG A 300 -0.91 -13.98 14.86
CA ARG A 300 -0.89 -13.49 16.26
C ARG A 300 0.45 -12.84 16.60
N GLY A 301 1.56 -13.54 16.34
CA GLY A 301 2.89 -13.01 16.65
C GLY A 301 3.18 -11.69 15.94
N TRP A 302 2.72 -11.54 14.70
CA TRP A 302 2.84 -10.27 13.98
C TRP A 302 1.98 -9.17 14.60
N LEU A 303 0.74 -9.47 15.01
CA LEU A 303 -0.15 -8.50 15.65
C LEU A 303 0.32 -8.06 17.04
N GLU A 304 0.96 -8.94 17.81
CA GLU A 304 1.60 -8.59 19.09
C GLU A 304 2.74 -7.57 18.88
N ALA A 305 3.50 -7.70 17.80
CA ALA A 305 4.62 -6.82 17.51
C ALA A 305 4.21 -5.46 16.87
N ASN A 306 3.18 -5.45 16.04
CA ASN A 306 2.84 -4.29 15.21
C ASN A 306 1.53 -3.61 15.61
N GLY A 307 0.68 -4.29 16.37
CA GLY A 307 -0.65 -3.84 16.74
C GLY A 307 -1.60 -3.72 15.56
N CYS A 308 -2.83 -3.31 15.87
CA CYS A 308 -3.85 -2.92 14.92
C CYS A 308 -4.64 -1.74 15.53
N ALA A 309 -5.42 -1.04 14.72
CA ALA A 309 -6.35 -0.04 15.25
C ALA A 309 -7.68 -0.68 15.69
N ARG A 310 -8.17 -1.67 14.94
CA ARG A 310 -9.50 -2.26 15.14
C ARG A 310 -9.60 -3.60 14.43
N LEU A 311 -10.25 -4.58 15.05
CA LEU A 311 -10.65 -5.85 14.45
C LEU A 311 -12.18 -5.97 14.49
N ILE A 312 -12.77 -6.23 13.33
CA ILE A 312 -14.18 -6.60 13.21
C ILE A 312 -14.24 -8.06 12.79
N ARG A 313 -14.94 -8.90 13.55
CA ARG A 313 -15.21 -10.31 13.19
C ARG A 313 -16.70 -10.45 12.94
N ALA A 314 -17.09 -10.88 11.75
CA ALA A 314 -18.48 -11.09 11.37
C ALA A 314 -18.68 -12.52 10.87
N ARG A 315 -19.80 -13.12 11.29
CA ARG A 315 -20.23 -14.45 10.91
C ARG A 315 -21.33 -14.36 9.86
N PHE A 316 -21.25 -15.23 8.86
CA PHE A 316 -22.29 -15.40 7.86
C PHE A 316 -22.56 -16.87 7.63
N GLU A 317 -23.77 -17.17 7.17
CA GLU A 317 -24.07 -18.42 6.49
C GLU A 317 -24.21 -18.16 5.00
N ALA A 318 -23.49 -18.94 4.21
CA ALA A 318 -23.59 -18.95 2.77
C ALA A 318 -24.28 -20.22 2.30
N THR A 319 -25.00 -20.14 1.18
CA THR A 319 -25.55 -21.32 0.51
C THR A 319 -25.01 -21.36 -0.91
N SER A 320 -24.46 -22.51 -1.30
CA SER A 320 -24.03 -22.81 -2.67
C SER A 320 -24.44 -24.22 -3.03
N ASP A 321 -25.14 -24.42 -4.15
CA ASP A 321 -25.65 -25.71 -4.61
C ASP A 321 -26.41 -26.53 -3.54
N GLY A 322 -27.21 -25.83 -2.72
CA GLY A 322 -27.98 -26.44 -1.63
C GLY A 322 -27.16 -26.87 -0.41
N LYS A 323 -25.84 -26.63 -0.40
CA LYS A 323 -24.96 -26.85 0.75
C LYS A 323 -24.79 -25.57 1.54
N HIS A 324 -24.78 -25.70 2.87
CA HIS A 324 -24.62 -24.57 3.78
C HIS A 324 -23.20 -24.49 4.31
N ALA A 325 -22.60 -23.31 4.21
CA ALA A 325 -21.28 -23.02 4.75
C ALA A 325 -21.35 -21.94 5.85
N ALA A 326 -20.57 -22.13 6.91
CA ALA A 326 -20.24 -21.09 7.86
C ALA A 326 -19.08 -20.27 7.30
N VAL A 327 -19.20 -18.95 7.34
CA VAL A 327 -18.20 -18.02 6.83
C VAL A 327 -17.83 -17.05 7.94
N LEU A 328 -16.53 -16.97 8.25
CA LEU A 328 -15.96 -15.99 9.16
C LEU A 328 -15.24 -14.93 8.33
N VAL A 329 -15.69 -13.68 8.41
CA VAL A 329 -15.06 -12.51 7.80
C VAL A 329 -14.41 -11.69 8.90
N SER A 330 -13.09 -11.57 8.87
CA SER A 330 -12.32 -10.77 9.82
C SER A 330 -11.70 -9.57 9.10
N VAL A 331 -12.00 -8.36 9.55
CA VAL A 331 -11.44 -7.11 9.01
C VAL A 331 -10.55 -6.48 10.06
N LEU A 332 -9.24 -6.49 9.82
CA LEU A 332 -8.25 -5.80 10.62
C LEU A 332 -7.94 -4.45 10.00
N ARG A 333 -8.15 -3.37 10.75
CA ARG A 333 -7.82 -2.01 10.33
C ARG A 333 -6.54 -1.56 10.98
N PHE A 334 -5.74 -0.84 10.21
CA PHE A 334 -4.45 -0.33 10.65
C PHE A 334 -4.40 1.18 10.47
N SER A 335 -3.55 1.86 11.24
CA SER A 335 -3.24 3.28 10.99
C SER A 335 -2.54 3.47 9.64
N SER A 336 -1.79 2.46 9.19
CA SER A 336 -1.04 2.44 7.93
C SER A 336 -1.55 1.34 6.99
N SER A 337 -1.60 1.63 5.70
CA SER A 337 -1.87 0.63 4.65
C SER A 337 -0.72 -0.37 4.45
N SER A 338 0.52 -0.04 4.86
CA SER A 338 1.68 -0.95 4.80
C SER A 338 1.50 -2.13 5.76
N SER A 339 1.03 -1.87 6.98
CA SER A 339 0.73 -2.87 8.01
C SER A 339 -0.26 -3.94 7.53
N ALA A 340 -1.31 -3.52 6.81
CA ALA A 340 -2.27 -4.45 6.21
C ALA A 340 -1.63 -5.36 5.14
N THR A 341 -0.62 -4.86 4.42
CA THR A 341 0.09 -5.59 3.36
C THR A 341 1.10 -6.58 3.94
N GLU A 342 1.84 -6.16 4.95
CA GLU A 342 2.78 -7.01 5.68
C GLU A 342 2.05 -8.17 6.36
N LEU A 343 0.96 -7.89 7.09
CA LEU A 343 0.17 -8.94 7.72
C LEU A 343 -0.47 -9.89 6.70
N ARG A 344 -0.88 -9.38 5.52
CA ARG A 344 -1.38 -10.24 4.44
C ARG A 344 -0.31 -11.24 4.00
N THR A 345 0.93 -10.79 3.83
CA THR A 345 2.05 -11.66 3.47
C THR A 345 2.29 -12.74 4.54
N VAL A 346 2.13 -12.38 5.82
CA VAL A 346 2.20 -13.35 6.93
C VAL A 346 1.06 -14.36 6.86
N ALA A 347 -0.18 -13.90 6.65
CA ALA A 347 -1.40 -14.71 6.66
C ALA A 347 -1.52 -15.63 5.43
N ASP A 348 -1.03 -15.20 4.26
CA ASP A 348 -1.10 -15.97 3.01
C ASP A 348 -0.05 -17.12 2.96
N ARG A 349 0.87 -17.21 3.92
CA ARG A 349 1.79 -18.35 4.04
C ARG A 349 1.04 -19.59 4.54
N SER A 350 1.40 -20.74 3.99
CA SER A 350 0.92 -22.03 4.50
C SER A 350 1.29 -22.16 5.99
N GLY A 351 0.28 -22.33 6.85
CA GLY A 351 0.46 -22.40 8.30
C GLY A 351 0.64 -21.05 9.01
N GLY A 352 0.47 -19.91 8.31
CA GLY A 352 0.63 -18.57 8.88
C GLY A 352 -0.40 -18.21 9.96
N GLY A 353 -1.49 -18.97 10.07
CA GLY A 353 -2.54 -18.74 11.05
C GLY A 353 -3.62 -17.77 10.57
N GLY A 354 -4.33 -17.16 11.51
CA GLY A 354 -5.49 -16.32 11.18
C GLY A 354 -6.17 -15.72 12.40
N VAL A 355 -7.43 -15.35 12.23
CA VAL A 355 -8.30 -14.83 13.30
C VAL A 355 -9.28 -15.92 13.70
N ALA A 356 -9.42 -16.15 15.00
CA ALA A 356 -10.30 -17.18 15.55
C ALA A 356 -11.76 -16.72 15.54
N ASP A 357 -12.67 -17.68 15.33
CA ASP A 357 -14.10 -17.47 15.51
C ASP A 357 -14.44 -17.21 16.99
N GLN A 358 -15.51 -16.46 17.25
CA GLN A 358 -15.90 -16.10 18.62
C GLN A 358 -16.31 -17.33 19.46
N ALA A 359 -16.49 -18.50 18.86
CA ALA A 359 -16.76 -19.75 19.58
C ALA A 359 -15.54 -20.19 20.40
N ALA A 360 -14.32 -19.82 19.99
CA ALA A 360 -13.11 -20.01 20.79
C ALA A 360 -13.15 -19.22 22.12
N GLU A 361 -14.00 -18.19 22.20
CA GLU A 361 -14.22 -17.35 23.37
C GLU A 361 -15.54 -17.66 24.10
N GLY A 362 -16.17 -18.80 23.77
CA GLY A 362 -17.42 -19.23 24.39
C GLY A 362 -18.68 -18.60 23.81
N VAL A 363 -18.57 -17.76 22.76
CA VAL A 363 -19.74 -17.22 22.06
C VAL A 363 -20.23 -18.22 21.03
N ALA A 364 -21.29 -18.96 21.36
CA ALA A 364 -21.87 -19.95 20.46
C ALA A 364 -22.24 -19.37 19.08
N TRP A 365 -22.14 -20.19 18.05
CA TRP A 365 -22.73 -19.87 16.75
C TRP A 365 -24.26 -19.83 16.90
N PRO A 366 -24.97 -18.85 16.33
CA PRO A 366 -26.42 -18.78 16.49
C PRO A 366 -27.14 -20.01 15.94
N GLY A 367 -28.08 -20.56 16.73
CA GLY A 367 -28.80 -21.80 16.42
C GLY A 367 -28.09 -23.03 16.98
N ASP A 368 -28.45 -24.21 16.46
CA ASP A 368 -27.96 -25.50 17.00
C ASP A 368 -26.65 -25.98 16.34
N ARG A 369 -26.15 -25.24 15.35
CA ARG A 369 -24.95 -25.61 14.59
C ARG A 369 -23.68 -25.21 15.33
N LYS A 370 -22.60 -25.98 15.15
CA LYS A 370 -21.29 -25.75 15.79
C LYS A 370 -20.16 -25.91 14.76
N PRO A 371 -19.99 -24.96 13.82
CA PRO A 371 -18.90 -25.04 12.85
C PRO A 371 -17.54 -25.06 13.54
N THR A 372 -16.63 -25.86 13.00
CA THR A 372 -15.21 -25.84 13.37
C THR A 372 -14.43 -25.35 12.14
N PHE A 373 -13.66 -24.28 12.30
CA PHE A 373 -12.90 -23.68 11.19
C PHE A 373 -11.57 -24.39 10.92
N GLU A 374 -11.47 -25.66 11.31
CA GLU A 374 -10.35 -26.52 10.93
C GLU A 374 -10.47 -26.89 9.44
N SER A 375 -9.35 -26.93 8.73
CA SER A 375 -9.33 -27.20 7.28
C SER A 375 -10.23 -26.28 6.45
N ALA A 376 -10.44 -25.04 6.91
CA ALA A 376 -11.23 -24.04 6.21
C ALA A 376 -10.61 -23.68 4.86
N ALA A 377 -11.47 -23.46 3.87
CA ALA A 377 -11.06 -22.69 2.71
C ALA A 377 -10.76 -21.26 3.17
N TYR A 378 -9.76 -20.65 2.54
CA TYR A 378 -9.24 -19.35 2.92
C TYR A 378 -9.08 -18.45 1.70
N ALA A 379 -9.40 -17.17 1.88
CA ALA A 379 -9.03 -16.08 1.00
C ALA A 379 -8.72 -14.82 1.82
N SER A 380 -7.84 -13.98 1.27
CA SER A 380 -7.50 -12.68 1.82
C SER A 380 -7.73 -11.58 0.79
N GLY A 381 -8.11 -10.40 1.27
CA GLY A 381 -8.32 -9.21 0.46
C GLY A 381 -7.93 -7.97 1.23
N ARG A 382 -7.78 -6.84 0.53
CA ARG A 382 -7.33 -5.60 1.15
C ARG A 382 -8.18 -4.45 0.62
N GLU A 383 -8.55 -3.54 1.52
CA GLU A 383 -9.32 -2.35 1.20
C GLU A 383 -8.71 -1.17 1.99
N GLY A 384 -8.04 -0.25 1.29
CA GLY A 384 -7.35 0.87 1.92
C GLY A 384 -6.30 0.43 2.96
N ASN A 385 -6.52 0.75 4.23
CA ASN A 385 -5.71 0.38 5.38
C ASN A 385 -6.24 -0.86 6.13
N SER A 386 -7.14 -1.61 5.51
CA SER A 386 -7.79 -2.78 6.11
C SER A 386 -7.39 -4.07 5.40
N LEU A 387 -7.07 -5.10 6.19
CA LEU A 387 -6.90 -6.48 5.74
C LEU A 387 -8.18 -7.27 6.05
N LYS A 388 -8.75 -7.91 5.05
CA LYS A 388 -9.90 -8.81 5.18
C LYS A 388 -9.40 -10.25 5.04
N LEU A 389 -9.65 -11.07 6.05
CA LEU A 389 -9.38 -12.50 6.06
C LEU A 389 -10.71 -13.24 6.10
N VAL A 390 -10.91 -14.17 5.18
CA VAL A 390 -12.14 -14.94 5.08
C VAL A 390 -11.82 -16.42 5.20
N GLN A 391 -12.54 -17.09 6.08
CA GLN A 391 -12.51 -18.53 6.25
C GLN A 391 -13.91 -19.10 6.03
N ALA A 392 -14.03 -20.22 5.32
CA ALA A 392 -15.29 -20.93 5.18
C ALA A 392 -15.15 -22.44 5.40
N VAL A 393 -16.16 -23.01 6.05
CA VAL A 393 -16.31 -24.45 6.27
C VAL A 393 -17.75 -24.86 6.00
N TRP A 394 -17.95 -26.08 5.53
CA TRP A 394 -19.26 -26.68 5.47
C TRP A 394 -19.84 -26.91 6.88
N LEU A 395 -21.13 -26.63 7.05
CA LEU A 395 -21.81 -26.79 8.34
C LEU A 395 -22.19 -28.24 8.63
N ASP A 396 -22.52 -29.00 7.57
CA ASP A 396 -23.19 -30.30 7.69
C ASP A 396 -22.32 -31.46 7.17
N GLN A 397 -21.05 -31.19 6.83
CA GLN A 397 -20.10 -32.18 6.29
C GLN A 397 -18.64 -31.73 6.54
N PRO A 398 -17.65 -32.63 6.42
CA PRO A 398 -16.24 -32.26 6.49
C PRO A 398 -15.85 -31.24 5.42
N SER A 399 -14.86 -30.40 5.73
CA SER A 399 -14.33 -29.38 4.83
C SER A 399 -12.93 -29.74 4.33
N ALA A 400 -12.59 -29.26 3.14
CA ALA A 400 -11.23 -29.29 2.60
C ALA A 400 -10.79 -27.88 2.18
N PRO A 401 -9.54 -27.45 2.42
CA PRO A 401 -9.10 -26.08 2.13
C PRO A 401 -9.09 -25.71 0.65
N ASP A 402 -9.06 -26.72 -0.22
CA ASP A 402 -9.03 -26.68 -1.69
C ASP A 402 -10.37 -27.05 -2.34
N ASP A 403 -11.43 -27.25 -1.55
CA ASP A 403 -12.79 -27.45 -2.07
C ASP A 403 -13.18 -26.25 -2.96
N PRO A 404 -13.48 -26.45 -4.25
CA PRO A 404 -13.69 -25.36 -5.20
C PRO A 404 -14.92 -24.50 -4.84
N ALA A 405 -15.96 -25.09 -4.27
CA ALA A 405 -17.16 -24.35 -3.87
C ALA A 405 -16.92 -23.51 -2.62
N LEU A 406 -16.15 -24.03 -1.65
CA LEU A 406 -15.71 -23.21 -0.51
C LEU A 406 -14.75 -22.09 -0.95
N LYS A 407 -13.84 -22.35 -1.91
CA LYS A 407 -12.96 -21.33 -2.52
C LYS A 407 -13.75 -20.21 -3.18
N GLU A 408 -14.80 -20.56 -3.92
CA GLU A 408 -15.70 -19.58 -4.52
C GLU A 408 -16.43 -18.75 -3.45
N ILE A 409 -16.97 -19.40 -2.41
CA ILE A 409 -17.63 -18.71 -1.29
C ILE A 409 -16.69 -17.71 -0.61
N VAL A 410 -15.47 -18.10 -0.24
CA VAL A 410 -14.53 -17.18 0.43
C VAL A 410 -14.10 -16.03 -0.48
N THR A 411 -13.95 -16.28 -1.79
CA THR A 411 -13.59 -15.25 -2.77
C THR A 411 -14.71 -14.21 -2.90
N LYS A 412 -15.97 -14.66 -2.99
CA LYS A 412 -17.14 -13.75 -3.05
C LYS A 412 -17.35 -13.01 -1.73
N ALA A 413 -17.15 -13.67 -0.60
CA ALA A 413 -17.27 -13.06 0.71
C ALA A 413 -16.27 -11.90 0.94
N LEU A 414 -15.17 -11.80 0.18
CA LEU A 414 -14.28 -10.63 0.21
C LEU A 414 -14.99 -9.34 -0.18
N GLN A 415 -16.06 -9.41 -0.96
CA GLN A 415 -16.85 -8.25 -1.39
C GLN A 415 -17.86 -7.79 -0.32
N LEU A 416 -18.08 -8.56 0.75
CA LEU A 416 -18.99 -8.17 1.82
C LEU A 416 -18.48 -6.93 2.55
N SER A 417 -19.31 -5.90 2.61
CA SER A 417 -19.04 -4.69 3.39
C SER A 417 -19.45 -4.90 4.85
N LEU A 418 -18.48 -4.89 5.76
CA LEU A 418 -18.75 -4.81 7.20
C LEU A 418 -18.80 -3.32 7.58
N ALA A 419 -19.86 -2.90 8.29
CA ALA A 419 -20.12 -1.50 8.60
C ALA A 419 -18.88 -0.76 9.16
N ARG A 420 -18.73 0.51 8.77
CA ARG A 420 -17.56 1.36 9.08
C ARG A 420 -17.45 1.69 10.56
#